data_AF-A0A924AXK3-F1
#
_entry.id   AF-A0A924AXK3-F1
#
_cell.length_a   1.000
_cell.length_b   1.000
_cell.length_c   1.000
_cell.angle_alpha   90.00
_cell.angle_beta   90.00
_cell.angle_gamma   90.00
#
_symmetry.space_group_name_H-M   'P 1'
#
loop_
_entity.id
_entity.type
_entity.pdbx_description
1 polymer ?
#
loop_
_entity_poly.entity_id
_entity_poly.type
_entity_poly.pdbx_seq_one_letter_code
_entity_poly.pdbx_strand_id
1 'polypeptide(L)' 'MLLIPAIDLKDGHCVRLKQGDMELATVFSKDPADMALHWLKQGARRLHLV' A
#
# COMPACT_ATOMS: atom_id res chain seq x y z
N MET A 1 -16.99 6.42 -11.45
CA MET A 1 -16.05 6.74 -10.35
C MET A 1 -14.98 5.64 -10.32
N LEU A 2 -13.68 5.98 -10.23
CA LEU A 2 -12.59 5.00 -10.20
C LEU A 2 -12.12 4.77 -8.76
N LEU A 3 -12.15 3.53 -8.29
CA LEU A 3 -11.53 3.13 -7.02
C LEU A 3 -10.03 2.95 -7.24
N ILE A 4 -9.21 3.62 -6.43
CA ILE A 4 -7.74 3.57 -6.52
C ILE A 4 -7.20 3.15 -5.15
N PRO A 5 -6.83 1.87 -4.97
CA PRO A 5 -6.13 1.43 -3.76
C PRO A 5 -4.80 2.15 -3.60
N ALA A 6 -4.48 2.52 -2.36
CA ALA A 6 -3.22 3.16 -1.99
C ALA A 6 -2.35 2.19 -1.19
N ILE A 7 -1.06 2.13 -1.54
CA ILE A 7 -0.04 1.36 -0.81
C ILE A 7 1.10 2.33 -0.49
N ASP A 8 1.36 2.55 0.79
CA ASP A 8 2.50 3.35 1.23
C ASP A 8 3.68 2.41 1.46
N LEU A 9 4.87 2.78 1.00
CA LEU A 9 6.08 1.97 1.05
C LEU A 9 7.12 2.61 1.97
N LYS A 10 7.70 1.81 2.87
CA LYS A 10 8.83 2.21 3.71
C LYS A 10 9.73 1.00 3.94
N ASP A 11 11.03 1.16 3.71
CA ASP A 11 12.05 0.12 3.92
C ASP A 11 11.71 -1.23 3.26
N GLY A 12 11.11 -1.19 2.06
CA GLY A 12 10.68 -2.38 1.32
C GLY A 12 9.37 -3.03 1.79
N HIS A 13 8.65 -2.41 2.73
CA HIS A 13 7.41 -2.93 3.31
C HIS A 13 6.21 -2.07 2.95
N CYS A 14 5.01 -2.67 2.91
CA CYS A 14 3.75 -1.92 2.87
C CYS A 14 3.41 -1.45 4.27
N VAL A 15 3.31 -0.13 4.46
CA VAL A 15 3.04 0.49 5.75
C VAL A 15 1.81 1.38 5.72
N ARG A 16 1.39 1.84 6.90
CA ARG A 16 0.56 3.03 7.06
C ARG A 16 1.10 3.85 8.21
N LEU A 17 1.23 5.14 7.99
CA LEU A 17 1.58 6.10 9.04
C LEU A 17 0.30 6.63 9.69
N LYS A 18 0.28 6.71 11.02
CA LYS A 18 -0.80 7.41 11.73
C LYS A 18 -0.61 8.92 11.53
N GLN A 19 -1.53 9.56 10.80
CA GLN A 19 -1.48 10.99 10.48
C GLN A 19 -0.16 11.46 9.84
N GLY A 20 0.55 10.58 9.14
CA GLY A 20 1.83 10.90 8.50
C GLY A 20 3.06 10.83 9.42
N ASP A 21 2.89 10.41 10.68
CA ASP A 21 4.00 10.27 11.61
C ASP A 21 4.82 9.00 11.31
N MET A 22 6.11 9.19 10.97
CA MET A 22 7.05 8.14 10.58
C MET A 22 7.41 7.18 11.70
N GLU A 23 7.31 7.63 12.96
CA GLU A 23 7.55 6.82 14.15
C GLU A 23 6.33 5.94 14.47
N LEU A 24 5.15 6.34 13.99
CA LEU A 24 3.89 5.61 14.16
C LEU A 24 3.52 4.84 12.88
N ALA A 25 4.50 4.11 12.35
CA ALA A 25 4.33 3.24 11.19
C ALA A 25 3.84 1.85 11.61
N THR A 26 2.77 1.37 10.97
CA THR A 26 2.31 -0.02 11.08
C THR A 26 2.63 -0.76 9.79
N VAL A 27 3.33 -1.89 9.89
CA VAL A 27 3.61 -2.78 8.75
C VAL A 27 2.42 -3.70 8.50
N PHE A 28 1.89 -3.68 7.28
CA PHE A 28 0.77 -4.53 6.85
C PHE A 28 1.21 -5.69 5.95
N SER A 29 2.28 -5.52 5.17
CA SER A 29 2.87 -6.56 4.35
C SER A 29 4.38 -6.34 4.23
N LYS A 30 5.13 -7.43 4.09
CA LYS A 30 6.57 -7.40 3.79
C LYS A 30 6.88 -7.50 2.30
N ASP A 31 5.87 -7.76 1.48
CA ASP A 31 6.01 -7.89 0.03
C ASP A 31 5.05 -6.92 -0.68
N PRO A 32 5.59 -5.81 -1.24
CA PRO A 32 4.83 -4.86 -2.03
C PRO A 32 4.30 -5.44 -3.34
N ALA A 33 5.02 -6.37 -3.97
CA ALA A 33 4.62 -6.96 -5.24
C ALA A 33 3.38 -7.84 -5.02
N ASP A 34 3.36 -8.65 -3.96
CA ASP A 34 2.19 -9.45 -3.60
C ASP A 34 0.97 -8.58 -3.28
N MET A 35 1.16 -7.44 -2.59
CA MET A 35 0.07 -6.50 -2.32
C MET A 35 -0.48 -5.87 -3.61
N ALA A 36 0.40 -5.49 -4.54
CA ALA A 36 -0.02 -4.96 -5.84
C ALA A 36 -0.78 -6.02 -6.67
N LEU A 37 -0.29 -7.26 -6.68
CA LEU A 37 -0.94 -8.39 -7.34
C LEU A 37 -2.30 -8.72 -6.71
N HIS A 38 -2.42 -8.62 -5.39
CA HIS A 38 -3.68 -8.78 -4.69
C HIS A 38 -4.73 -7.80 -5.23
N TRP A 39 -4.41 -6.50 -5.26
CA TRP A 39 -5.34 -5.48 -5.76
C TRP A 39 -5.65 -5.63 -7.25
N LEU A 40 -4.67 -6.01 -8.06
CA LEU A 40 -4.90 -6.33 -9.47
C LEU A 40 -5.93 -7.47 -9.61
N LYS A 41 -5.80 -8.55 -8.82
CA LYS A 41 -6.75 -9.67 -8.80
C LYS A 41 -8.14 -9.26 -8.33
N GLN A 42 -8.26 -8.23 -7.49
CA GLN A 42 -9.55 -7.65 -7.08
C GLN A 42 -10.16 -6.69 -8.13
N GLY A 43 -9.51 -6.51 -9.29
CA GLY A 43 -9.99 -5.68 -10.38
C GLY A 43 -9.54 -4.21 -10.31
N ALA A 44 -8.55 -3.89 -9.47
CA ALA A 44 -7.95 -2.56 -9.47
C ALA A 44 -7.29 -2.28 -10.81
N ARG A 45 -7.65 -1.14 -11.43
CA ARG A 45 -7.09 -0.69 -12.72
C ARG A 45 -5.93 0.29 -12.56
N ARG A 46 -5.74 0.81 -11.35
CA ARG A 46 -4.71 1.77 -10.98
C ARG A 46 -4.39 1.59 -9.51
N LEU A 47 -3.11 1.72 -9.16
CA LEU A 47 -2.63 1.81 -7.78
C LEU A 47 -2.05 3.20 -7.55
N HIS A 48 -2.26 3.74 -6.36
CA HIS A 48 -1.53 4.90 -5.86
C HIS A 48 -0.42 4.39 -4.95
N LEU A 49 0.83 4.68 -5.30
CA LEU A 49 2.00 4.29 -4.53
C LEU A 49 2.64 5.55 -3.95
N VAL A 50 3.00 5.50 -2.68
CA VAL A 50 3.70 6.57 -1.95
C VAL A 50 4.96 6.00 -1.33
#